data_AF-A0A9P6HXB8-F1
#
_entry.id   AF-A0A9P6HXB8-F1
#
_cell.length_a   1.000
_cell.length_b   1.000
_cell.length_c   1.000
_cell.angle_alpha   90.00
_cell.angle_beta   90.00
_cell.angle_gamma   90.00
#
_symmetry.space_group_name_H-M   'P 1'
#
loop_
_entity.id
_entity.type
_entity.pdbx_description
1 polymer ?
#
loop_
_entity_poly.entity_id
_entity_poly.type
_entity_poly.pdbx_seq_one_letter_code
_entity_poly.pdbx_strand_id
1 'polypeptide(L)'
;MATLEDLEFEDLIAFSHAWPRVANIVASYDLIRLRELQCFFSKTTFRNTKLGVGVDVSSLGKRSIESEFDLISQEAFRDLAIRNSVHNISFKHWLPLPLSRRHWKSVEGDVAPVLTTLSTEAGLLSKSPIEVLAAFMNDIVVRLNMIEAHPSRKTQYHAGQKSTLRHASEKAIESYFHLFHLILCLATENEELVSAANSKITGFMNGQTSKVACPNLGHLLVYLLISDIPITDMVRKTIITEAITRNVVWMLDKRGANMPELSYLEPDKVSHYRLRKTFEASRTSYRLLMFSELFRRIARPTNGRSLVKLRDELFDRHGAPPAGAALHLSTEVRRLHDIDNFWDFFVEMGIEQKPGIEWFTAHLRDCINNSMAKGYSIWGLSEYTALALRCQLEPTVGLYANLYPGYAPRHWELQQATFFPNKKRSQKRSRR
;
A
#
# COMPACT_ATOMS: atom_id res chain seq x y z
N MET A 1 22.13 34.84 -1.19
CA MET A 1 21.39 33.69 -1.76
C MET A 1 22.24 33.01 -2.83
N ALA A 2 22.58 33.66 -3.94
CA ALA A 2 23.47 33.10 -4.97
C ALA A 2 24.77 32.50 -4.39
N THR A 3 25.45 33.22 -3.49
CA THR A 3 26.69 32.78 -2.84
C THR A 3 26.58 31.50 -1.99
N LEU A 4 25.38 31.15 -1.49
CA LEU A 4 25.17 29.90 -0.75
C LEU A 4 24.76 28.75 -1.67
N GLU A 5 24.18 29.04 -2.85
CA GLU A 5 23.87 28.03 -3.86
C GLU A 5 25.16 27.45 -4.48
N ASP A 6 26.24 28.23 -4.52
CA ASP A 6 27.53 27.86 -5.14
C ASP A 6 28.51 27.10 -4.23
N LEU A 7 28.28 27.02 -2.91
CA LEU A 7 29.16 26.28 -1.99
C LEU A 7 29.12 24.78 -2.27
N GLU A 8 30.17 24.02 -1.98
CA GLU A 8 30.05 22.55 -2.00
C GLU A 8 29.10 22.06 -0.89
N PHE A 9 28.59 20.83 -0.98
CA PHE A 9 27.65 20.31 0.01
C PHE A 9 28.27 20.24 1.40
N GLU A 10 29.50 19.75 1.51
CA GLU A 10 30.22 19.65 2.79
C GLU A 10 30.45 21.03 3.42
N ASP A 11 30.85 22.02 2.61
CA ASP A 11 31.04 23.40 3.05
C ASP A 11 29.74 24.06 3.51
N LEU A 12 28.63 23.83 2.80
CA LEU A 12 27.32 24.36 3.17
C LEU A 12 26.86 23.78 4.51
N ILE A 13 27.05 22.47 4.71
CA ILE A 13 26.71 21.79 5.98
C ILE A 13 27.61 22.28 7.11
N ALA A 14 28.93 22.32 6.92
CA ALA A 14 29.87 22.84 7.89
C ALA A 14 29.54 24.31 8.27
N PHE A 15 29.19 25.13 7.28
CA PHE A 15 28.81 26.53 7.51
C PHE A 15 27.48 26.66 8.25
N SER A 16 26.51 25.79 7.96
CA SER A 16 25.25 25.73 8.68
C SER A 16 25.44 25.33 10.16
N HIS A 17 26.37 24.40 10.45
CA HIS A 17 26.73 24.04 11.82
C HIS A 17 27.46 25.17 12.55
N ALA A 18 28.33 25.89 11.84
CA ALA A 18 29.10 26.99 12.41
C ALA A 18 28.25 28.24 12.68
N TRP A 19 27.18 28.49 11.91
CA TRP A 19 26.37 29.70 12.05
C TRP A 19 24.85 29.43 12.01
N PRO A 20 24.13 29.60 13.15
CA PRO A 20 22.67 29.42 13.22
C PRO A 20 21.86 30.22 12.20
N ARG A 21 22.33 31.40 11.78
CA ARG A 21 21.65 32.21 10.76
C ARG A 21 21.73 31.57 9.37
N VAL A 22 22.85 30.92 9.05
CA VAL A 22 23.01 30.14 7.82
C VAL A 22 22.19 28.86 7.90
N ALA A 23 22.15 28.17 9.04
CA ALA A 23 21.23 27.04 9.24
C ALA A 23 19.77 27.43 9.00
N ASN A 24 19.33 28.59 9.53
CA ASN A 24 18.00 29.10 9.28
C ASN A 24 17.76 29.39 7.80
N ILE A 25 18.73 29.93 7.06
CA ILE A 25 18.61 30.15 5.62
C ILE A 25 18.55 28.83 4.85
N VAL A 26 19.44 27.87 5.15
CA VAL A 26 19.46 26.55 4.53
C VAL A 26 18.11 25.84 4.72
N ALA A 27 17.53 25.91 5.92
CA ALA A 27 16.23 25.34 6.23
C ALA A 27 15.06 26.13 5.62
N SER A 28 15.09 27.46 5.67
CA SER A 28 13.98 28.30 5.19
C SER A 28 13.85 28.32 3.66
N TYR A 29 14.93 28.01 2.95
CA TYR A 29 14.98 28.00 1.48
C TYR A 29 15.20 26.60 0.90
N ASP A 30 15.13 25.54 1.72
CA ASP A 30 15.29 24.14 1.30
C ASP A 30 16.53 23.91 0.39
N LEU A 31 17.66 24.56 0.70
CA LEU A 31 18.84 24.59 -0.17
C LEU A 31 19.42 23.19 -0.43
N ILE A 32 19.37 22.32 0.58
CA ILE A 32 19.80 20.91 0.45
C ILE A 32 18.93 20.19 -0.58
N ARG A 33 17.61 20.31 -0.45
CA ARG A 33 16.65 19.66 -1.36
C ARG A 33 16.81 20.17 -2.78
N LEU A 34 16.95 21.48 -2.97
CA LEU A 34 17.16 22.08 -4.29
C LEU A 34 18.38 21.50 -5.02
N ARG A 35 19.44 21.13 -4.28
CA ARG A 35 20.64 20.47 -4.82
C ARG A 35 20.43 19.00 -5.14
N GLU A 36 19.56 18.32 -4.41
CA GLU A 36 19.19 16.92 -4.68
C GLU A 36 18.29 16.77 -5.91
N LEU A 37 17.54 17.82 -6.27
CA LEU A 37 16.63 17.86 -7.42
C LEU A 37 17.36 18.04 -8.76
N GLN A 38 18.23 17.08 -9.06
CA GLN A 38 19.02 17.04 -10.28
C GLN A 38 19.05 15.65 -10.89
N CYS A 39 19.30 15.57 -12.18
CA CYS A 39 19.54 14.32 -12.87
C CYS A 39 20.76 13.61 -12.26
N PHE A 40 20.61 12.36 -11.83
CA PHE A 40 21.72 11.60 -11.22
C PHE A 40 22.89 11.40 -12.20
N PHE A 41 22.62 11.42 -13.51
CA PHE A 41 23.61 11.22 -14.57
C PHE A 41 24.29 12.54 -14.98
N SER A 42 23.52 13.49 -15.53
CA SER A 42 24.06 14.75 -16.06
C SER A 42 24.28 15.84 -15.02
N LYS A 43 23.78 15.64 -13.78
CA LYS A 43 23.77 16.65 -12.70
C LYS A 43 23.04 17.95 -13.06
N THR A 44 22.23 17.94 -14.13
CA THR A 44 21.40 19.09 -14.49
C THR A 44 20.18 19.18 -13.59
N THR A 45 19.92 20.39 -13.07
CA THR A 45 18.85 20.64 -12.10
C THR A 45 17.48 20.75 -12.76
N PHE A 46 16.40 20.53 -11.98
CA PHE A 46 15.02 20.65 -12.45
C PHE A 46 14.65 22.04 -13.01
N ARG A 47 15.45 23.07 -12.74
CA ARG A 47 15.26 24.43 -13.26
C ARG A 47 15.55 24.50 -14.78
N ASN A 48 16.44 23.65 -15.27
CA ASN A 48 17.00 23.73 -16.62
C ASN A 48 16.67 22.51 -17.50
N THR A 49 16.13 21.44 -16.92
CA THR A 49 15.76 20.24 -17.68
C THR A 49 14.45 19.63 -17.17
N LYS A 50 13.83 18.80 -18.02
CA LYS A 50 12.71 17.94 -17.66
C LYS A 50 13.23 16.76 -16.86
N LEU A 51 12.74 16.60 -15.64
CA LEU A 51 13.12 15.53 -14.72
C LEU A 51 11.94 14.60 -14.46
N GLY A 52 12.25 13.32 -14.30
CA GLY A 52 11.33 12.27 -13.96
C GLY A 52 12.08 11.12 -13.30
N VAL A 53 11.43 9.98 -13.17
CA VAL A 53 12.02 8.76 -12.61
C VAL A 53 11.97 7.62 -13.62
N GLY A 54 12.98 6.75 -13.57
CA GLY A 54 12.97 5.50 -14.32
C GLY A 54 11.95 4.53 -13.73
N VAL A 55 11.07 3.96 -14.55
CA VAL A 55 10.03 3.00 -14.14
C VAL A 55 10.13 1.73 -14.98
N ASP A 56 9.95 0.56 -14.35
CA ASP A 56 9.76 -0.72 -15.03
C ASP A 56 8.50 -1.42 -14.51
N VAL A 57 8.00 -2.35 -15.31
CA VAL A 57 6.98 -3.31 -14.87
C VAL A 57 7.65 -4.68 -14.79
N SER A 58 7.70 -5.25 -13.58
CA SER A 58 8.33 -6.54 -13.37
C SER A 58 7.65 -7.63 -14.21
N SER A 59 8.46 -8.32 -15.00
CA SER A 59 8.03 -9.47 -15.82
C SER A 59 8.04 -10.79 -15.03
N LEU A 60 8.63 -10.79 -13.83
CA LEU A 60 8.81 -11.99 -12.99
C LEU A 60 7.75 -12.01 -11.87
N GLY A 61 6.83 -12.97 -11.94
CA GLY A 61 5.80 -13.17 -10.91
C GLY A 61 4.56 -12.30 -11.10
N LYS A 62 4.12 -11.61 -10.04
CA LYS A 62 2.99 -10.67 -10.12
C LYS A 62 3.51 -9.38 -10.75
N ARG A 63 2.89 -8.94 -11.85
CA ARG A 63 3.23 -7.67 -12.54
C ARG A 63 3.13 -6.51 -11.55
N SER A 64 4.29 -6.02 -11.10
CA SER A 64 4.45 -4.89 -10.16
C SER A 64 5.10 -3.71 -10.88
N ILE A 65 4.70 -2.50 -10.52
CA ILE A 65 5.32 -1.27 -11.01
C ILE A 65 6.45 -0.89 -10.06
N GLU A 66 7.66 -0.70 -10.60
CA GLU A 66 8.88 -0.55 -9.84
C GLU A 66 9.69 0.66 -10.30
N SER A 67 10.35 1.33 -9.35
CA SER A 67 11.28 2.42 -9.58
C SER A 67 12.18 2.56 -8.36
N GLU A 68 13.41 3.03 -8.56
CA GLU A 68 14.31 3.48 -7.48
C GLU A 68 14.12 4.95 -7.10
N PHE A 69 13.25 5.67 -7.84
CA PHE A 69 13.01 7.11 -7.68
C PHE A 69 14.28 7.97 -7.76
N ASP A 70 15.31 7.50 -8.46
CA ASP A 70 16.46 8.31 -8.82
C ASP A 70 16.06 9.25 -9.97
N LEU A 71 16.19 10.57 -9.76
CA LEU A 71 15.82 11.56 -10.75
C LEU A 71 16.72 11.48 -11.98
N ILE A 72 16.12 11.38 -13.15
CA ILE A 72 16.81 11.32 -14.44
C ILE A 72 16.16 12.31 -15.42
N SER A 73 16.98 12.97 -16.23
CA SER A 73 16.48 13.90 -17.23
C SER A 73 15.91 13.19 -18.45
N GLN A 74 14.98 13.86 -19.14
CA GLN A 74 14.41 13.33 -20.38
C GLN A 74 15.49 13.11 -21.45
N GLU A 75 16.48 13.99 -21.56
CA GLU A 75 17.59 13.88 -22.51
C GLU A 75 18.51 12.70 -22.16
N ALA A 76 18.84 12.52 -20.87
CA ALA A 76 19.63 11.37 -20.43
C ALA A 76 18.91 10.04 -20.74
N PHE A 77 17.58 10.01 -20.58
CA PHE A 77 16.79 8.84 -20.93
C PHE A 77 16.65 8.65 -22.45
N ARG A 78 16.22 9.66 -23.19
CA ARG A 78 15.87 9.52 -24.62
C ARG A 78 17.12 9.53 -25.51
N ASP A 79 17.99 10.52 -25.32
CA ASP A 79 19.07 10.83 -26.26
C ASP A 79 20.36 10.06 -25.91
N LEU A 80 20.62 9.88 -24.62
CA LEU A 80 21.81 9.16 -24.13
C LEU A 80 21.53 7.69 -23.77
N ALA A 81 20.29 7.23 -23.97
CA ALA A 81 19.87 5.85 -23.74
C ALA A 81 20.20 5.28 -22.34
N ILE A 82 20.23 6.12 -21.30
CA ILE A 82 20.45 5.66 -19.93
C ILE A 82 19.23 4.87 -19.45
N ARG A 83 19.43 3.60 -19.08
CA ARG A 83 18.36 2.66 -18.68
C ARG A 83 18.57 2.04 -17.30
N ASN A 84 19.62 2.42 -16.58
CA ASN A 84 19.96 1.84 -15.29
C ASN A 84 20.04 2.93 -14.22
N SER A 85 19.53 2.63 -13.04
CA SER A 85 19.57 3.53 -11.87
C SER A 85 20.98 3.64 -11.30
N VAL A 86 21.17 4.48 -10.26
CA VAL A 86 22.46 4.61 -9.55
C VAL A 86 22.94 3.25 -9.00
N HIS A 87 21.99 2.36 -8.70
CA HIS A 87 22.25 1.01 -8.20
C HIS A 87 22.19 -0.08 -9.26
N ASN A 88 22.32 0.30 -10.54
CA ASN A 88 22.31 -0.60 -11.68
C ASN A 88 21.04 -1.46 -11.78
N ILE A 89 19.89 -0.88 -11.40
CA ILE A 89 18.56 -1.48 -11.57
C ILE A 89 17.99 -0.95 -12.88
N SER A 90 17.62 -1.84 -13.79
CA SER A 90 17.11 -1.47 -15.11
C SER A 90 15.70 -0.88 -15.03
N PHE A 91 15.43 0.08 -15.92
CA PHE A 91 14.10 0.63 -16.15
C PHE A 91 13.88 0.89 -17.64
N LYS A 92 12.61 0.86 -18.07
CA LYS A 92 12.23 0.95 -19.50
C LYS A 92 11.49 2.23 -19.83
N HIS A 93 10.86 2.84 -18.83
CA HIS A 93 10.02 4.02 -18.99
C HIS A 93 10.60 5.18 -18.20
N TRP A 94 10.26 6.39 -18.62
CA TRP A 94 10.57 7.62 -17.92
C TRP A 94 9.25 8.29 -17.53
N LEU A 95 8.96 8.34 -16.24
CA LEU A 95 7.75 8.96 -15.70
C LEU A 95 8.11 10.36 -15.17
N PRO A 96 7.62 11.44 -15.81
CA PRO A 96 7.83 12.78 -15.28
C PRO A 96 7.18 12.97 -13.91
N LEU A 97 7.81 13.76 -13.05
CA LEU A 97 7.30 14.09 -11.72
C LEU A 97 7.03 15.59 -11.60
N PRO A 98 5.97 16.03 -10.90
CA PRO A 98 5.78 17.43 -10.56
C PRO A 98 6.79 17.85 -9.48
N LEU A 99 7.78 18.67 -9.87
CA LEU A 99 8.79 19.22 -8.95
C LEU A 99 8.58 20.71 -8.65
N SER A 100 7.98 21.47 -9.55
CA SER A 100 7.58 22.86 -9.31
C SER A 100 6.51 23.22 -10.32
N ARG A 101 5.79 24.33 -10.14
CA ARG A 101 4.77 24.77 -11.11
C ARG A 101 5.34 24.95 -12.51
N ARG A 102 6.53 25.56 -12.61
CA ARG A 102 7.22 25.79 -13.90
C ARG A 102 7.63 24.47 -14.54
N HIS A 103 8.18 23.56 -13.74
CA HIS A 103 8.62 22.25 -14.22
C HIS A 103 7.43 21.36 -14.63
N TRP A 104 6.35 21.34 -13.84
CA TRP A 104 5.14 20.59 -14.16
C TRP A 104 4.55 21.00 -15.51
N LYS A 105 4.40 22.32 -15.75
CA LYS A 105 3.95 22.85 -17.05
C LYS A 105 4.79 22.40 -18.25
N SER A 106 6.06 22.05 -18.04
CA SER A 106 6.92 21.57 -19.13
C SER A 106 6.84 20.06 -19.35
N VAL A 107 6.33 19.30 -18.37
CA VAL A 107 6.31 17.82 -18.40
C VAL A 107 4.92 17.18 -18.32
N GLU A 108 3.86 17.93 -17.98
CA GLU A 108 2.51 17.39 -17.79
C GLU A 108 1.99 16.60 -19.00
N GLY A 109 2.26 17.10 -20.22
CA GLY A 109 1.88 16.42 -21.46
C GLY A 109 2.60 15.09 -21.71
N ASP A 110 3.73 14.84 -21.06
CA ASP A 110 4.49 13.58 -21.17
C ASP A 110 3.93 12.48 -20.22
N VAL A 111 3.08 12.81 -19.25
CA VAL A 111 2.62 11.86 -18.21
C VAL A 111 1.60 10.84 -18.74
N ALA A 112 0.52 11.31 -19.37
CA ALA A 112 -0.59 10.46 -19.78
C ALA A 112 -0.18 9.32 -20.74
N PRO A 113 0.71 9.54 -21.74
CA PRO A 113 1.22 8.46 -22.58
C PRO A 113 1.95 7.38 -21.78
N VAL A 114 2.80 7.79 -20.82
CA VAL A 114 3.58 6.84 -19.99
C VAL A 114 2.66 6.01 -19.11
N LEU A 115 1.68 6.63 -18.44
CA LEU A 115 0.71 5.90 -17.62
C LEU A 115 -0.14 4.92 -18.43
N THR A 116 -0.47 5.25 -19.67
CA THR A 116 -1.21 4.36 -20.58
C THR A 116 -0.39 3.11 -20.93
N THR A 117 0.90 3.29 -21.21
CA THR A 117 1.84 2.19 -21.46
C THR A 117 2.00 1.31 -20.22
N LEU A 118 2.25 1.92 -19.06
CA LEU A 118 2.37 1.20 -17.78
C LEU A 118 1.10 0.41 -17.43
N SER A 119 -0.08 0.99 -17.66
CA SER A 119 -1.37 0.30 -17.47
C SER A 119 -1.45 -0.99 -18.29
N THR A 120 -0.99 -0.94 -19.54
CA THR A 120 -1.05 -2.06 -20.49
C THR A 120 -0.05 -3.14 -20.08
N GLU A 121 1.18 -2.76 -19.77
CA GLU A 121 2.23 -3.69 -19.34
C GLU A 121 1.87 -4.35 -18.00
N ALA A 122 1.39 -3.59 -17.02
CA ALA A 122 0.95 -4.10 -15.72
C ALA A 122 -0.33 -4.97 -15.82
N GLY A 123 -1.04 -4.92 -16.95
CA GLY A 123 -2.28 -5.70 -17.16
C GLY A 123 -3.43 -5.20 -16.29
N LEU A 124 -3.51 -3.90 -16.05
CA LEU A 124 -4.60 -3.28 -15.29
C LEU A 124 -5.89 -3.25 -16.12
N LEU A 125 -7.03 -3.34 -15.44
CA LEU A 125 -8.34 -3.44 -16.10
C LEU A 125 -8.81 -2.09 -16.66
N SER A 126 -8.58 -1.00 -15.94
CA SER A 126 -8.83 0.35 -16.46
C SER A 126 -7.52 1.07 -16.76
N LYS A 127 -7.60 1.92 -17.79
CA LYS A 127 -6.52 2.81 -18.22
C LYS A 127 -6.54 4.14 -17.47
N SER A 128 -7.31 4.25 -16.38
CA SER A 128 -7.37 5.46 -15.57
C SER A 128 -5.97 5.77 -15.00
N PRO A 129 -5.46 7.01 -15.16
CA PRO A 129 -4.20 7.43 -14.57
C PRO A 129 -4.12 7.16 -13.06
N ILE A 130 -5.23 7.37 -12.33
CA ILE A 130 -5.28 7.11 -10.89
C ILE A 130 -5.12 5.63 -10.59
N GLU A 131 -5.68 4.72 -11.40
CA GLU A 131 -5.55 3.29 -11.14
C GLU A 131 -4.10 2.81 -11.30
N VAL A 132 -3.37 3.35 -12.28
CA VAL A 132 -1.94 3.07 -12.47
C VAL A 132 -1.12 3.57 -11.29
N LEU A 133 -1.36 4.82 -10.87
CA LEU A 133 -0.66 5.41 -9.73
C LEU A 133 -1.04 4.72 -8.42
N ALA A 134 -2.29 4.28 -8.27
CA ALA A 134 -2.75 3.52 -7.13
C ALA A 134 -2.10 2.12 -7.05
N ALA A 135 -1.95 1.45 -8.19
CA ALA A 135 -1.18 0.20 -8.26
C ALA A 135 0.28 0.42 -7.87
N PHE A 136 0.90 1.46 -8.40
CA PHE A 136 2.29 1.80 -8.12
C PHE A 136 2.52 2.15 -6.63
N MET A 137 1.66 2.98 -6.06
CA MET A 137 1.66 3.30 -4.63
C MET A 137 1.48 2.03 -3.79
N ASN A 138 0.52 1.16 -4.15
CA ASN A 138 0.32 -0.10 -3.44
C ASN A 138 1.57 -1.00 -3.48
N ASP A 139 2.28 -1.07 -4.62
CA ASP A 139 3.50 -1.86 -4.75
C ASP A 139 4.67 -1.30 -3.92
N ILE A 140 4.77 0.02 -3.73
CA ILE A 140 5.72 0.62 -2.77
C ILE A 140 5.40 0.14 -1.34
N VAL A 141 4.12 0.16 -0.95
CA VAL A 141 3.69 -0.20 0.42
C VAL A 141 3.88 -1.68 0.72
N VAL A 142 3.66 -2.54 -0.29
CA VAL A 142 3.98 -3.97 -0.18
C VAL A 142 5.48 -4.18 0.01
N ARG A 143 6.33 -3.50 -0.77
CA ARG A 143 7.79 -3.62 -0.64
C ARG A 143 8.28 -3.16 0.73
N LEU A 144 7.80 -2.03 1.22
CA LEU A 144 8.10 -1.51 2.57
C LEU A 144 7.86 -2.57 3.66
N ASN A 145 6.72 -3.25 3.60
CA ASN A 145 6.35 -4.28 4.58
C ASN A 145 7.20 -5.56 4.50
N MET A 146 7.72 -5.91 3.32
CA MET A 146 8.54 -7.12 3.14
C MET A 146 9.95 -6.95 3.70
N ILE A 147 10.50 -5.74 3.65
CA ILE A 147 11.86 -5.43 4.14
C ILE A 147 11.93 -5.56 5.67
N GLU A 148 10.94 -5.01 6.37
CA GLU A 148 10.92 -4.99 7.84
C GLU A 148 10.50 -6.34 8.46
N ALA A 149 9.83 -7.22 7.71
CA ALA A 149 9.42 -8.54 8.20
C ALA A 149 10.57 -9.57 8.29
N HIS A 150 11.67 -9.39 7.55
CA HIS A 150 12.77 -10.35 7.47
C HIS A 150 14.16 -9.67 7.47
N PRO A 151 14.67 -9.21 8.63
CA PRO A 151 16.03 -8.68 8.72
C PRO A 151 17.13 -9.74 8.42
N SER A 152 16.81 -11.03 8.58
CA SER A 152 17.82 -12.11 8.68
C SER A 152 17.69 -13.21 7.62
N ARG A 153 16.66 -13.20 6.77
CA ARG A 153 16.54 -14.15 5.67
C ARG A 153 16.91 -13.45 4.37
N LYS A 154 18.10 -13.77 3.85
CA LYS A 154 18.43 -13.59 2.42
C LYS A 154 17.37 -14.33 1.61
N THR A 155 16.25 -13.69 1.31
CA THR A 155 15.28 -14.20 0.35
C THR A 155 16.01 -14.32 -0.97
N GLN A 156 16.20 -15.56 -1.37
CA GLN A 156 17.05 -16.04 -2.45
C GLN A 156 16.62 -15.57 -3.87
N TYR A 157 15.62 -14.67 -3.96
CA TYR A 157 15.04 -14.23 -5.23
C TYR A 157 15.63 -12.95 -5.81
N HIS A 158 16.39 -12.16 -5.04
CA HIS A 158 17.15 -11.01 -5.58
C HIS A 158 18.44 -10.76 -4.77
N ALA A 159 19.24 -11.81 -4.57
CA ALA A 159 20.57 -11.71 -3.98
C ALA A 159 21.54 -11.15 -5.04
N GLY A 160 21.54 -9.83 -5.25
CA GLY A 160 22.52 -9.20 -6.15
C GLY A 160 22.42 -7.69 -6.33
N GLN A 161 21.24 -7.08 -6.15
CA GLN A 161 21.06 -5.64 -6.39
C GLN A 161 20.72 -4.89 -5.08
N LYS A 162 21.60 -3.96 -4.70
CA LYS A 162 21.41 -3.03 -3.58
C LYS A 162 20.35 -2.00 -3.95
N SER A 163 19.08 -2.25 -3.70
CA SER A 163 18.01 -1.25 -3.88
C SER A 163 17.98 -0.30 -2.69
N THR A 164 17.87 1.00 -2.94
CA THR A 164 17.78 2.05 -1.89
C THR A 164 16.47 2.01 -1.13
N LEU A 165 15.39 1.56 -1.79
CA LEU A 165 14.10 1.36 -1.15
C LEU A 165 14.13 0.22 -0.13
N ARG A 166 15.18 -0.62 -0.11
CA ARG A 166 15.37 -1.70 0.86
C ARG A 166 16.06 -1.30 2.16
N HIS A 167 16.62 -0.09 2.26
CA HIS A 167 17.44 0.32 3.41
C HIS A 167 17.09 1.69 4.03
N ALA A 168 16.14 2.44 3.48
CA ALA A 168 15.68 3.70 4.09
C ALA A 168 14.16 3.87 3.90
N SER A 169 13.37 3.61 4.95
CA SER A 169 11.92 3.81 4.95
C SER A 169 11.55 5.25 4.53
N GLU A 170 12.44 6.23 4.80
CA GLU A 170 12.30 7.64 4.38
C GLU A 170 12.25 7.83 2.85
N LYS A 171 13.17 7.23 2.08
CA LYS A 171 13.16 7.36 0.61
C LYS A 171 11.87 6.79 0.02
N ALA A 172 11.40 5.67 0.56
CA ALA A 172 10.14 5.06 0.12
C ALA A 172 8.91 5.92 0.47
N ILE A 173 8.94 6.61 1.61
CA ILE A 173 7.92 7.61 1.98
C ILE A 173 7.96 8.80 1.02
N GLU A 174 9.15 9.32 0.68
CA GLU A 174 9.30 10.40 -0.31
C GLU A 174 8.76 9.99 -1.68
N SER A 175 9.09 8.78 -2.14
CA SER A 175 8.54 8.20 -3.37
C SER A 175 7.01 8.18 -3.36
N TYR A 176 6.41 7.83 -2.21
CA TYR A 176 4.96 7.83 -2.04
C TYR A 176 4.36 9.25 -2.10
N PHE A 177 5.04 10.25 -1.54
CA PHE A 177 4.68 11.67 -1.68
C PHE A 177 4.80 12.19 -3.11
N HIS A 178 5.83 11.78 -3.87
CA HIS A 178 5.95 12.14 -5.28
C HIS A 178 4.78 11.60 -6.13
N LEU A 179 4.36 10.36 -5.90
CA LEU A 179 3.19 9.79 -6.56
C LEU A 179 1.89 10.48 -6.12
N PHE A 180 1.76 10.79 -4.83
CA PHE A 180 0.63 11.55 -4.32
C PHE A 180 0.56 12.96 -4.94
N HIS A 181 1.69 13.64 -5.09
CA HIS A 181 1.77 14.93 -5.77
C HIS A 181 1.32 14.83 -7.23
N LEU A 182 1.77 13.79 -7.95
CA LEU A 182 1.33 13.51 -9.31
C LEU A 182 -0.18 13.27 -9.40
N ILE A 183 -0.75 12.50 -8.48
CA ILE A 183 -2.21 12.30 -8.38
C ILE A 183 -2.93 13.64 -8.17
N LEU A 184 -2.42 14.50 -7.28
CA LEU A 184 -3.02 15.80 -7.00
C LEU A 184 -3.00 16.72 -8.23
N CYS A 185 -1.88 16.80 -8.96
CA CYS A 185 -1.82 17.58 -10.19
C CYS A 185 -2.90 17.13 -11.18
N LEU A 186 -2.96 15.82 -11.48
CA LEU A 186 -3.95 15.24 -12.38
C LEU A 186 -5.39 15.48 -11.90
N ALA A 187 -5.66 15.28 -10.61
CA ALA A 187 -7.01 15.43 -10.04
C ALA A 187 -7.49 16.89 -10.01
N THR A 188 -6.56 17.86 -9.86
CA THR A 188 -6.91 19.29 -9.88
C THR A 188 -7.09 19.85 -11.28
N GLU A 189 -6.60 19.15 -12.31
CA GLU A 189 -6.75 19.53 -13.71
C GLU A 189 -7.92 18.81 -14.39
N ASN A 190 -8.41 17.71 -13.80
CA ASN A 190 -9.54 16.94 -14.30
C ASN A 190 -10.48 16.52 -13.15
N GLU A 191 -11.60 17.24 -13.01
CA GLU A 191 -12.63 16.96 -12.00
C GLU A 191 -13.31 15.60 -12.17
N GLU A 192 -13.30 15.00 -13.37
CA GLU A 192 -13.85 13.66 -13.59
C GLU A 192 -13.10 12.60 -12.77
N LEU A 193 -11.80 12.82 -12.53
CA LEU A 193 -10.98 11.93 -11.71
C LEU A 193 -11.44 11.94 -10.24
N VAL A 194 -11.81 13.11 -9.72
CA VAL A 194 -12.36 13.27 -8.37
C VAL A 194 -13.77 12.67 -8.29
N SER A 195 -14.61 12.94 -9.29
CA SER A 195 -15.95 12.34 -9.39
C SER A 195 -15.92 10.82 -9.47
N ALA A 196 -14.97 10.25 -10.21
CA ALA A 196 -14.74 8.81 -10.30
C ALA A 196 -14.28 8.22 -8.95
N ALA A 197 -13.39 8.92 -8.22
CA ALA A 197 -13.00 8.54 -6.87
C ALA A 197 -14.22 8.55 -5.94
N ASN A 198 -15.00 9.64 -5.92
CA ASN A 198 -16.21 9.77 -5.12
C ASN A 198 -17.21 8.65 -5.42
N SER A 199 -17.44 8.35 -6.70
CA SER A 199 -18.34 7.26 -7.12
C SER A 199 -17.87 5.90 -6.63
N LYS A 200 -16.56 5.61 -6.66
CA LYS A 200 -16.01 4.36 -6.13
C LYS A 200 -16.18 4.22 -4.62
N ILE A 201 -15.94 5.29 -3.87
CA ILE A 201 -16.11 5.27 -2.40
C ILE A 201 -17.59 5.12 -2.03
N THR A 202 -18.49 5.88 -2.65
CA THR A 202 -19.94 5.76 -2.42
C THR A 202 -20.45 4.37 -2.78
N GLY A 203 -20.06 3.84 -3.93
CA GLY A 203 -20.40 2.47 -4.33
C GLY A 203 -19.94 1.44 -3.30
N PHE A 204 -18.70 1.57 -2.82
CA PHE A 204 -18.16 0.70 -1.77
C PHE A 204 -18.97 0.79 -0.46
N MET A 205 -19.33 2.00 -0.03
CA MET A 205 -20.18 2.23 1.15
C MET A 205 -21.59 1.63 1.00
N ASN A 206 -22.13 1.64 -0.23
CA ASN A 206 -23.44 1.08 -0.57
C ASN A 206 -23.41 -0.44 -0.81
N GLY A 207 -22.35 -1.14 -0.36
CA GLY A 207 -22.25 -2.59 -0.42
C GLY A 207 -21.61 -3.16 -1.67
N GLN A 208 -21.11 -2.32 -2.60
CA GLN A 208 -20.32 -2.77 -3.75
C GLN A 208 -18.87 -3.11 -3.34
N THR A 209 -18.71 -3.91 -2.29
CA THR A 209 -17.41 -4.25 -1.70
C THR A 209 -16.76 -5.46 -2.33
N SER A 210 -17.41 -6.12 -3.29
CA SER A 210 -16.92 -7.38 -3.86
C SER A 210 -15.61 -7.22 -4.64
N LYS A 211 -14.84 -8.30 -4.86
CA LYS A 211 -13.65 -8.29 -5.74
C LYS A 211 -13.97 -7.89 -7.19
N VAL A 212 -15.24 -7.95 -7.60
CA VAL A 212 -15.66 -7.50 -8.93
C VAL A 212 -15.78 -5.98 -8.96
N ALA A 213 -16.47 -5.41 -7.97
CA ALA A 213 -16.69 -3.96 -7.90
C ALA A 213 -15.48 -3.17 -7.39
N CYS A 214 -14.75 -3.75 -6.43
CA CYS A 214 -13.53 -3.19 -5.84
C CYS A 214 -12.41 -4.24 -5.84
N PRO A 215 -11.69 -4.45 -6.95
CA PRO A 215 -10.69 -5.53 -7.06
C PRO A 215 -9.56 -5.44 -6.03
N ASN A 216 -9.12 -4.21 -5.70
CA ASN A 216 -8.01 -3.97 -4.80
C ASN A 216 -8.36 -2.91 -3.74
N LEU A 217 -8.33 -3.29 -2.45
CA LEU A 217 -8.57 -2.37 -1.34
C LEU A 217 -7.46 -1.33 -1.20
N GLY A 218 -6.21 -1.65 -1.56
CA GLY A 218 -5.13 -0.68 -1.58
C GLY A 218 -5.39 0.45 -2.59
N HIS A 219 -6.00 0.13 -3.74
CA HIS A 219 -6.39 1.18 -4.69
C HIS A 219 -7.51 2.06 -4.12
N LEU A 220 -8.49 1.48 -3.40
CA LEU A 220 -9.53 2.22 -2.71
C LEU A 220 -8.96 3.27 -1.75
N LEU A 221 -7.91 2.91 -0.99
CA LEU A 221 -7.25 3.82 -0.06
C LEU A 221 -6.54 4.99 -0.77
N VAL A 222 -6.03 4.76 -1.98
CA VAL A 222 -5.47 5.83 -2.82
C VAL A 222 -6.59 6.75 -3.36
N TYR A 223 -7.74 6.20 -3.76
CA TYR A 223 -8.89 7.03 -4.13
C TYR A 223 -9.40 7.91 -2.98
N LEU A 224 -9.32 7.44 -1.73
CA LEU A 224 -9.64 8.26 -0.55
C LEU A 224 -8.76 9.51 -0.42
N LEU A 225 -7.52 9.49 -0.94
CA LEU A 225 -6.63 10.64 -0.87
C LEU A 225 -7.17 11.86 -1.65
N ILE A 226 -7.96 11.62 -2.70
CA ILE A 226 -8.53 12.66 -3.56
C ILE A 226 -10.05 12.78 -3.50
N SER A 227 -10.75 11.88 -2.79
CA SER A 227 -12.20 11.92 -2.68
C SER A 227 -12.70 13.04 -1.74
N ASP A 228 -13.81 13.69 -2.04
CA ASP A 228 -14.45 14.66 -1.15
C ASP A 228 -15.26 14.01 -0.03
N ILE A 229 -15.47 12.70 -0.11
CA ILE A 229 -16.31 11.95 0.82
C ILE A 229 -15.60 11.88 2.18
N PRO A 230 -16.29 12.25 3.28
CA PRO A 230 -15.72 12.16 4.62
C PRO A 230 -15.49 10.71 5.01
N ILE A 231 -14.32 10.46 5.62
CA ILE A 231 -13.98 9.13 6.12
C ILE A 231 -14.60 8.96 7.49
N THR A 232 -15.80 8.39 7.48
CA THR A 232 -16.55 8.07 8.68
C THR A 232 -16.11 6.74 9.27
N ASP A 233 -16.50 6.51 10.52
CA ASP A 233 -16.37 5.21 11.20
C ASP A 233 -16.97 4.06 10.37
N MET A 234 -18.08 4.33 9.66
CA MET A 234 -18.72 3.36 8.76
C MET A 234 -17.78 2.95 7.63
N VAL A 235 -17.13 3.91 6.95
CA VAL A 235 -16.17 3.61 5.87
C VAL A 235 -15.04 2.72 6.37
N ARG A 236 -14.46 3.06 7.52
CA ARG A 236 -13.38 2.28 8.15
C ARG A 236 -13.85 0.86 8.48
N LYS A 237 -15.00 0.71 9.13
CA LYS A 237 -15.59 -0.59 9.50
C LYS A 237 -15.86 -1.46 8.27
N THR A 238 -16.35 -0.88 7.17
CA THR A 238 -16.59 -1.59 5.91
C THR A 238 -15.28 -2.05 5.26
N ILE A 239 -14.24 -1.20 5.22
CA ILE A 239 -12.90 -1.56 4.70
C ILE A 239 -12.30 -2.70 5.52
N ILE A 240 -12.32 -2.60 6.85
CA ILE A 240 -11.80 -3.61 7.76
C ILE A 240 -12.54 -4.94 7.58
N THR A 241 -13.87 -4.91 7.56
CA THR A 241 -14.70 -6.11 7.40
C THR A 241 -14.44 -6.80 6.06
N GLU A 242 -14.36 -6.04 4.97
CA GLU A 242 -14.04 -6.59 3.67
C GLU A 242 -12.60 -7.15 3.62
N ALA A 243 -11.63 -6.50 4.28
CA ALA A 243 -10.26 -7.01 4.38
C ALA A 243 -10.19 -8.33 5.14
N ILE A 244 -10.83 -8.44 6.31
CA ILE A 244 -10.93 -9.69 7.07
C ILE A 244 -11.56 -10.78 6.18
N THR A 245 -12.70 -10.48 5.55
CA THR A 245 -13.44 -11.42 4.69
C THR A 245 -12.59 -11.91 3.52
N ARG A 246 -11.84 -11.02 2.83
CA ARG A 246 -10.97 -11.40 1.70
C ARG A 246 -9.78 -12.24 2.12
N ASN A 247 -9.28 -12.04 3.33
CA ASN A 247 -8.11 -12.74 3.85
C ASN A 247 -8.42 -14.15 4.35
N VAL A 248 -9.70 -14.53 4.52
CA VAL A 248 -10.08 -15.87 4.97
C VAL A 248 -9.44 -16.98 4.12
N VAL A 249 -9.39 -16.84 2.79
CA VAL A 249 -8.75 -17.86 1.93
C VAL A 249 -7.27 -18.03 2.23
N TRP A 250 -6.56 -16.93 2.47
CA TRP A 250 -5.14 -16.95 2.80
C TRP A 250 -4.90 -17.40 4.24
N MET A 251 -5.81 -17.10 5.15
CA MET A 251 -5.77 -17.57 6.52
C MET A 251 -5.89 -19.10 6.60
N LEU A 252 -6.86 -19.68 5.90
CA LEU A 252 -7.18 -21.11 6.01
C LEU A 252 -6.29 -22.00 5.13
N ASP A 253 -5.87 -21.53 3.95
CA ASP A 253 -5.16 -22.36 2.97
C ASP A 253 -3.66 -22.43 3.23
N LYS A 254 -3.06 -23.57 2.89
CA LYS A 254 -1.61 -23.82 2.97
C LYS A 254 -0.75 -22.87 2.13
N ARG A 255 -1.32 -22.21 1.13
CA ARG A 255 -0.61 -21.18 0.34
C ARG A 255 -0.48 -19.85 1.08
N GLY A 256 -1.16 -19.67 2.21
CA GLY A 256 -1.05 -18.50 3.07
C GLY A 256 -0.60 -18.89 4.48
N ALA A 257 -1.37 -18.53 5.51
CA ALA A 257 -1.05 -18.75 6.91
C ALA A 257 -1.25 -20.20 7.37
N ASN A 258 -1.91 -21.03 6.58
CA ASN A 258 -2.13 -22.44 6.88
C ASN A 258 -2.76 -22.69 8.26
N MET A 259 -3.84 -21.96 8.58
CA MET A 259 -4.62 -22.13 9.82
C MET A 259 -6.02 -22.70 9.52
N PRO A 260 -6.13 -23.90 8.93
CA PRO A 260 -7.41 -24.48 8.52
C PRO A 260 -8.32 -24.81 9.70
N GLU A 261 -7.81 -24.94 10.93
CA GLU A 261 -8.60 -25.16 12.14
C GLU A 261 -9.56 -24.01 12.43
N LEU A 262 -9.27 -22.79 11.95
CA LEU A 262 -10.15 -21.63 12.12
C LEU A 262 -11.44 -21.75 11.29
N SER A 263 -11.52 -22.72 10.37
CA SER A 263 -12.73 -23.04 9.63
C SER A 263 -13.81 -23.72 10.47
N TYR A 264 -13.46 -24.28 11.64
CA TYR A 264 -14.45 -24.69 12.64
C TYR A 264 -15.05 -23.45 13.30
N LEU A 265 -16.36 -23.25 13.24
CA LEU A 265 -17.04 -22.09 13.80
C LEU A 265 -17.58 -22.43 15.20
N GLU A 266 -16.73 -22.34 16.22
CA GLU A 266 -17.04 -22.68 17.61
C GLU A 266 -18.31 -21.98 18.14
N PRO A 267 -19.08 -22.60 19.04
CA PRO A 267 -20.30 -22.02 19.62
C PRO A 267 -20.03 -20.95 20.69
N ASP A 268 -18.80 -20.88 21.20
CA ASP A 268 -18.42 -19.97 22.28
C ASP A 268 -18.78 -18.51 21.95
N LYS A 269 -19.30 -17.79 22.95
CA LYS A 269 -19.59 -16.36 22.81
C LYS A 269 -18.30 -15.55 22.60
N VAL A 270 -17.23 -15.95 23.28
CA VAL A 270 -15.90 -15.33 23.20
C VAL A 270 -14.86 -16.40 22.89
N SER A 271 -14.00 -16.12 21.91
CA SER A 271 -12.92 -17.01 21.51
C SER A 271 -11.61 -16.23 21.34
N HIS A 272 -10.81 -16.23 22.41
CA HIS A 272 -9.50 -15.57 22.40
C HIS A 272 -8.56 -16.17 21.35
N TYR A 273 -8.65 -17.49 21.13
CA TYR A 273 -7.87 -18.15 20.09
C TYR A 273 -8.23 -17.62 18.70
N ARG A 274 -9.52 -17.52 18.35
CA ARG A 274 -9.95 -16.96 17.05
C ARG A 274 -9.49 -15.52 16.88
N LEU A 275 -9.71 -14.68 17.89
CA LEU A 275 -9.28 -13.28 17.86
C LEU A 275 -7.78 -13.15 17.57
N ARG A 276 -6.95 -13.92 18.29
CA ARG A 276 -5.48 -13.90 18.12
C ARG A 276 -5.05 -14.47 16.77
N LYS A 277 -5.53 -15.67 16.42
CA LYS A 277 -5.06 -16.39 15.22
C LYS A 277 -5.57 -15.79 13.92
N THR A 278 -6.79 -15.25 13.88
CA THR A 278 -7.26 -14.49 12.71
C THR A 278 -6.42 -13.23 12.50
N PHE A 279 -5.99 -12.55 13.57
CA PHE A 279 -5.09 -11.41 13.44
C PHE A 279 -3.72 -11.82 12.91
N GLU A 280 -3.11 -12.82 13.55
CA GLU A 280 -1.80 -13.37 13.19
C GLU A 280 -1.74 -13.78 11.70
N ALA A 281 -2.76 -14.47 11.21
CA ALA A 281 -2.86 -14.92 9.84
C ALA A 281 -2.92 -13.79 8.79
N SER A 282 -3.39 -12.61 9.19
CA SER A 282 -3.66 -11.47 8.28
C SER A 282 -2.76 -10.27 8.56
N ARG A 283 -1.73 -10.41 9.40
CA ARG A 283 -0.87 -9.32 9.89
C ARG A 283 -0.31 -8.44 8.76
N THR A 284 0.24 -9.05 7.71
CA THR A 284 0.78 -8.31 6.56
C THR A 284 -0.28 -7.42 5.92
N SER A 285 -1.49 -7.96 5.68
CA SER A 285 -2.57 -7.17 5.09
C SER A 285 -3.00 -6.02 5.99
N TYR A 286 -3.04 -6.20 7.30
CA TYR A 286 -3.43 -5.15 8.25
C TYR A 286 -2.38 -4.05 8.35
N ARG A 287 -1.09 -4.38 8.28
CA ARG A 287 -0.02 -3.38 8.21
C ARG A 287 -0.11 -2.50 6.96
N LEU A 288 -0.44 -3.07 5.80
CA LEU A 288 -0.69 -2.29 4.58
C LEU A 288 -1.83 -1.29 4.78
N LEU A 289 -2.93 -1.71 5.41
CA LEU A 289 -4.08 -0.82 5.72
C LEU A 289 -3.69 0.28 6.70
N MET A 290 -3.00 -0.06 7.79
CA MET A 290 -2.56 0.91 8.79
C MET A 290 -1.59 1.94 8.19
N PHE A 291 -0.65 1.50 7.35
CA PHE A 291 0.25 2.40 6.63
C PHE A 291 -0.53 3.39 5.77
N SER A 292 -1.47 2.89 4.96
CA SER A 292 -2.27 3.74 4.07
C SER A 292 -3.13 4.75 4.85
N GLU A 293 -3.73 4.35 5.99
CA GLU A 293 -4.49 5.28 6.84
C GLU A 293 -3.56 6.29 7.55
N LEU A 294 -2.39 5.87 8.02
CA LEU A 294 -1.39 6.75 8.61
C LEU A 294 -0.90 7.80 7.59
N PHE A 295 -0.53 7.37 6.39
CA PHE A 295 -0.15 8.27 5.32
C PHE A 295 -1.29 9.24 5.01
N ARG A 296 -2.52 8.74 4.86
CA ARG A 296 -3.69 9.57 4.60
C ARG A 296 -3.90 10.63 5.70
N ARG A 297 -3.76 10.27 6.97
CA ARG A 297 -3.84 11.23 8.11
C ARG A 297 -2.79 12.34 8.00
N ILE A 298 -1.59 12.04 7.50
CA ILE A 298 -0.51 13.02 7.37
C ILE A 298 -0.65 13.86 6.09
N ALA A 299 -0.94 13.23 4.97
CA ALA A 299 -1.10 13.89 3.67
C ALA A 299 -2.40 14.71 3.59
N ARG A 300 -3.46 14.23 4.26
CA ARG A 300 -4.79 14.86 4.25
C ARG A 300 -5.51 14.63 5.60
N PRO A 301 -5.09 15.33 6.68
CA PRO A 301 -5.66 15.15 8.02
C PRO A 301 -7.17 15.43 8.07
N THR A 302 -7.63 16.41 7.29
CA THR A 302 -9.04 16.81 7.22
C THR A 302 -9.44 17.10 5.77
N ASN A 303 -10.70 16.81 5.40
CA ASN A 303 -11.26 17.22 4.11
C ASN A 303 -11.48 18.75 3.99
N GLY A 304 -11.25 19.52 5.06
CA GLY A 304 -11.36 20.99 5.05
C GLY A 304 -10.29 21.71 4.22
N ARG A 305 -9.24 21.01 3.77
CA ARG A 305 -8.25 21.56 2.82
C ARG A 305 -8.58 21.08 1.41
N SER A 306 -8.67 22.01 0.46
CA SER A 306 -8.90 21.68 -0.95
C SER A 306 -7.69 20.96 -1.56
N LEU A 307 -7.93 20.12 -2.56
CA LEU A 307 -6.86 19.41 -3.29
C LEU A 307 -5.89 20.40 -3.94
N VAL A 308 -6.40 21.54 -4.43
CA VAL A 308 -5.59 22.64 -4.99
C VAL A 308 -4.59 23.16 -3.97
N LYS A 309 -5.01 23.39 -2.72
CA LYS A 309 -4.11 23.86 -1.66
C LYS A 309 -3.05 22.81 -1.33
N LEU A 310 -3.42 21.54 -1.23
CA LEU A 310 -2.47 20.45 -0.95
C LEU A 310 -1.43 20.29 -2.07
N ARG A 311 -1.87 20.38 -3.33
CA ARG A 311 -0.99 20.38 -4.50
C ARG A 311 0.00 21.55 -4.43
N ASP A 312 -0.51 22.74 -4.15
CA ASP A 312 0.29 23.96 -4.10
C ASP A 312 1.34 23.90 -2.99
N GLU A 313 0.99 23.40 -1.79
CA GLU A 313 1.95 23.14 -0.71
C GLU A 313 3.03 22.10 -1.09
N LEU A 314 2.70 21.13 -1.95
CA LEU A 314 3.69 20.18 -2.48
C LEU A 314 4.55 20.80 -3.58
N PHE A 315 4.03 21.70 -4.40
CA PHE A 315 4.87 22.48 -5.32
C PHE A 315 5.90 23.33 -4.58
N ASP A 316 5.49 23.97 -3.49
CA ASP A 316 6.37 24.82 -2.67
C ASP A 316 7.49 24.03 -2.02
N ARG A 317 7.26 22.74 -1.74
CA ARG A 317 8.26 21.80 -1.18
C ARG A 317 8.89 20.88 -2.23
N HIS A 318 8.66 21.16 -3.51
CA HIS A 318 9.18 20.35 -4.61
C HIS A 318 8.87 18.85 -4.55
N GLY A 319 7.64 18.51 -4.16
CA GLY A 319 7.14 17.16 -4.00
C GLY A 319 7.62 16.45 -2.72
N ALA A 320 8.40 17.12 -1.87
CA ALA A 320 8.85 16.57 -0.61
C ALA A 320 7.70 16.49 0.43
N PRO A 321 7.77 15.53 1.37
CA PRO A 321 6.89 15.50 2.53
C PRO A 321 6.96 16.79 3.37
N PRO A 322 5.95 17.07 4.23
CA PRO A 322 6.10 18.07 5.27
C PRO A 322 7.36 17.85 6.11
N ALA A 323 7.95 18.95 6.61
CA ALA A 323 9.14 18.88 7.45
C ALA A 323 8.90 17.93 8.64
N GLY A 324 9.83 16.99 8.85
CA GLY A 324 9.73 15.94 9.87
C GLY A 324 8.73 14.81 9.57
N ALA A 325 7.88 14.92 8.56
CA ALA A 325 6.88 13.89 8.26
C ALA A 325 7.50 12.59 7.73
N ALA A 326 8.60 12.64 6.99
CA ALA A 326 9.32 11.44 6.55
C ALA A 326 9.87 10.64 7.74
N LEU A 327 10.57 11.32 8.66
CA LEU A 327 11.12 10.72 9.88
C LEU A 327 10.00 10.23 10.83
N HIS A 328 8.94 11.00 10.97
CA HIS A 328 7.78 10.61 11.76
C HIS A 328 7.12 9.35 11.16
N LEU A 329 6.84 9.35 9.85
CA LEU A 329 6.28 8.19 9.16
C LEU A 329 7.20 6.97 9.26
N SER A 330 8.51 7.13 9.09
CA SER A 330 9.47 6.01 9.19
C SER A 330 9.51 5.42 10.61
N THR A 331 9.33 6.25 11.63
CA THR A 331 9.22 5.82 13.03
C THR A 331 7.91 5.12 13.30
N GLU A 332 6.80 5.69 12.82
CA GLU A 332 5.47 5.11 13.00
C GLU A 332 5.30 3.80 12.23
N VAL A 333 5.86 3.68 11.02
CA VAL A 333 5.87 2.42 10.25
C VAL A 333 6.49 1.28 11.08
N ARG A 334 7.63 1.54 11.74
CA ARG A 334 8.26 0.56 12.62
C ARG A 334 7.34 0.19 13.79
N ARG A 335 6.66 1.16 14.40
CA ARG A 335 5.67 0.88 15.46
C ARG A 335 4.48 0.06 14.96
N LEU A 336 4.03 0.26 13.72
CA LEU A 336 2.96 -0.56 13.13
C LEU A 336 3.36 -2.04 13.01
N HIS A 337 4.66 -2.35 13.00
CA HIS A 337 5.12 -3.74 13.04
C HIS A 337 4.88 -4.42 14.38
N ASP A 338 4.85 -3.67 15.48
CA ASP A 338 4.65 -4.21 16.84
C ASP A 338 3.18 -4.52 17.14
N ILE A 339 2.25 -4.02 16.33
CA ILE A 339 0.81 -4.27 16.49
C ILE A 339 0.48 -5.71 16.13
N ASP A 340 -0.08 -6.44 17.10
CA ASP A 340 -0.31 -7.88 17.02
C ASP A 340 -1.74 -8.32 17.38
N ASN A 341 -2.65 -7.36 17.62
CA ASN A 341 -4.03 -7.61 18.00
C ASN A 341 -5.01 -6.61 17.37
N PHE A 342 -6.30 -7.00 17.35
CA PHE A 342 -7.36 -6.19 16.73
C PHE A 342 -7.62 -4.87 17.44
N TRP A 343 -7.45 -4.77 18.76
CA TRP A 343 -7.80 -3.55 19.50
C TRP A 343 -6.85 -2.41 19.18
N ASP A 344 -5.55 -2.70 19.13
CA ASP A 344 -4.53 -1.73 18.73
C ASP A 344 -4.65 -1.40 17.24
N PHE A 345 -4.95 -2.39 16.40
CA PHE A 345 -5.28 -2.16 15.00
C PHE A 345 -6.49 -1.23 14.82
N PHE A 346 -7.55 -1.37 15.62
CA PHE A 346 -8.70 -0.47 15.56
C PHE A 346 -8.35 0.96 15.98
N VAL A 347 -7.48 1.13 16.98
CA VAL A 347 -6.95 2.45 17.33
C VAL A 347 -6.23 3.06 16.14
N GLU A 348 -5.35 2.31 15.48
CA GLU A 348 -4.62 2.82 14.33
C GLU A 348 -5.48 3.14 13.13
N MET A 349 -6.50 2.33 12.88
CA MET A 349 -7.44 2.59 11.81
C MET A 349 -8.36 3.79 12.13
N GLY A 350 -8.33 4.33 13.34
CA GLY A 350 -9.16 5.46 13.77
C GLY A 350 -10.61 5.06 14.05
N ILE A 351 -10.84 3.86 14.59
CA ILE A 351 -12.16 3.43 15.06
C ILE A 351 -12.38 3.97 16.47
N GLU A 352 -13.32 4.90 16.60
CA GLU A 352 -13.64 5.53 17.89
C GLU A 352 -14.36 4.56 18.82
N GLN A 353 -15.40 3.92 18.31
CA GLN A 353 -16.22 2.95 19.06
C GLN A 353 -15.81 1.52 18.72
N LYS A 354 -14.93 0.98 19.56
CA LYS A 354 -14.47 -0.40 19.49
C LYS A 354 -15.64 -1.36 19.75
N PRO A 355 -15.77 -2.45 18.96
CA PRO A 355 -16.81 -3.45 19.20
C PRO A 355 -16.64 -4.14 20.57
N GLY A 356 -17.68 -4.79 21.07
CA GLY A 356 -17.53 -5.73 22.19
C GLY A 356 -16.83 -7.02 21.75
N ILE A 357 -16.12 -7.68 22.67
CA ILE A 357 -15.37 -8.91 22.37
C ILE A 357 -16.26 -10.08 21.90
N GLU A 358 -17.46 -10.21 22.49
CA GLU A 358 -18.46 -11.21 22.08
C GLU A 358 -18.94 -10.96 20.65
N TRP A 359 -19.35 -9.72 20.37
CA TRP A 359 -19.82 -9.32 19.05
C TRP A 359 -18.73 -9.52 18.00
N PHE A 360 -17.48 -9.12 18.29
CA PHE A 360 -16.41 -9.24 17.32
C PHE A 360 -16.00 -10.69 17.08
N THR A 361 -16.07 -11.55 18.11
CA THR A 361 -15.90 -13.00 17.94
C THR A 361 -16.96 -13.58 16.98
N ALA A 362 -18.23 -13.19 17.14
CA ALA A 362 -19.29 -13.55 16.20
C ALA A 362 -19.02 -13.01 14.79
N HIS A 363 -18.64 -11.74 14.66
CA HIS A 363 -18.32 -11.10 13.39
C HIS A 363 -17.18 -11.79 12.63
N LEU A 364 -16.15 -12.28 13.31
CA LEU A 364 -15.08 -13.06 12.68
C LEU A 364 -15.58 -14.39 12.11
N ARG A 365 -16.54 -15.06 12.77
CA ARG A 365 -17.22 -16.24 12.22
C ARG A 365 -18.07 -15.87 11.00
N ASP A 366 -18.79 -14.76 11.07
CA ASP A 366 -19.58 -14.24 9.94
C ASP A 366 -18.70 -13.90 8.74
N CYS A 367 -17.51 -13.32 8.94
CA CYS A 367 -16.55 -13.09 7.86
C CYS A 367 -16.12 -14.38 7.14
N ILE A 368 -16.01 -15.52 7.85
CA ILE A 368 -15.73 -16.82 7.22
C ILE A 368 -16.91 -17.24 6.34
N ASN A 369 -18.13 -17.23 6.88
CA ASN A 369 -19.34 -17.56 6.13
C ASN A 369 -19.51 -16.65 4.90
N ASN A 370 -19.29 -15.34 5.09
CA ASN A 370 -19.37 -14.33 4.03
C ASN A 370 -18.29 -14.54 2.96
N SER A 371 -17.09 -14.97 3.34
CA SER A 371 -16.03 -15.31 2.38
C SER A 371 -16.46 -16.48 1.47
N MET A 372 -17.09 -17.49 2.05
CA MET A 372 -17.63 -18.64 1.30
C MET A 372 -18.80 -18.21 0.40
N ALA A 373 -19.75 -17.44 0.94
CA ALA A 373 -20.91 -16.94 0.21
C ALA A 373 -20.52 -16.04 -0.98
N LYS A 374 -19.52 -15.16 -0.79
CA LYS A 374 -18.95 -14.31 -1.84
C LYS A 374 -18.07 -15.09 -2.84
N GLY A 375 -17.80 -16.37 -2.59
CA GLY A 375 -16.95 -17.21 -3.44
C GLY A 375 -15.47 -16.82 -3.40
N TYR A 376 -15.02 -16.12 -2.34
CA TYR A 376 -13.60 -15.87 -2.11
C TYR A 376 -12.89 -17.12 -1.60
N SER A 377 -13.62 -17.95 -0.87
CA SER A 377 -13.18 -19.21 -0.31
C SER A 377 -14.17 -20.33 -0.66
N ILE A 378 -13.74 -21.58 -0.51
CA ILE A 378 -14.60 -22.76 -0.43
C ILE A 378 -14.31 -23.51 0.86
N TRP A 379 -15.27 -24.30 1.35
CA TRP A 379 -15.03 -25.21 2.47
C TRP A 379 -14.08 -26.33 2.03
N GLY A 380 -12.83 -26.22 2.46
CA GLY A 380 -11.77 -27.19 2.11
C GLY A 380 -11.75 -28.42 3.02
N LEU A 381 -12.45 -28.39 4.14
CA LEU A 381 -12.51 -29.45 5.15
C LEU A 381 -13.97 -29.72 5.56
N SER A 382 -14.22 -30.93 6.05
CA SER A 382 -15.47 -31.23 6.76
C SER A 382 -15.48 -30.58 8.14
N GLU A 383 -16.67 -30.33 8.69
CA GLU A 383 -16.83 -29.76 10.03
C GLU A 383 -16.18 -30.62 11.12
N TYR A 384 -16.29 -31.95 11.01
CA TYR A 384 -15.63 -32.90 11.92
C TYR A 384 -14.11 -32.81 11.87
N THR A 385 -13.55 -32.66 10.67
CA THR A 385 -12.10 -32.53 10.47
C THR A 385 -11.59 -31.20 11.03
N ALA A 386 -12.31 -30.11 10.76
CA ALA A 386 -11.97 -28.79 11.28
C ALA A 386 -12.04 -28.78 12.82
N LEU A 387 -13.07 -29.40 13.42
CA LEU A 387 -13.17 -29.57 14.86
C LEU A 387 -12.01 -30.38 15.42
N ALA A 388 -11.66 -31.53 14.82
CA ALA A 388 -10.56 -32.37 15.29
C ALA A 388 -9.22 -31.59 15.29
N LEU A 389 -8.95 -30.80 14.25
CA LEU A 389 -7.78 -29.90 14.21
C LEU A 389 -7.85 -28.83 15.30
N ARG A 390 -9.04 -28.25 15.52
CA ARG A 390 -9.20 -27.22 16.55
C ARG A 390 -8.98 -27.77 17.94
N CYS A 391 -9.52 -28.94 18.28
CA CYS A 391 -9.30 -29.59 19.57
C CYS A 391 -7.82 -29.94 19.84
N GLN A 392 -7.01 -30.19 18.80
CA GLN A 392 -5.57 -30.42 18.97
C GLN A 392 -4.83 -29.15 19.41
N LEU A 393 -5.28 -27.99 18.96
CA LEU A 393 -4.63 -26.70 19.21
C LEU A 393 -5.27 -25.93 20.38
N GLU A 394 -6.55 -26.15 20.64
CA GLU A 394 -7.33 -25.60 21.75
C GLU A 394 -8.28 -26.68 22.29
N PRO A 395 -7.81 -27.55 23.21
CA PRO A 395 -8.63 -28.64 23.77
C PRO A 395 -9.89 -28.20 24.51
N THR A 396 -9.97 -26.92 24.90
CA THR A 396 -11.08 -26.32 25.65
C THR A 396 -12.12 -25.66 24.75
N VAL A 397 -12.01 -25.78 23.41
CA VAL A 397 -12.99 -25.19 22.48
C VAL A 397 -14.38 -25.75 22.71
N GLY A 398 -15.42 -24.91 22.64
CA GLY A 398 -16.80 -25.34 22.77
C GLY A 398 -17.22 -26.27 21.63
N LEU A 399 -18.16 -27.16 21.93
CA LEU A 399 -18.68 -28.17 21.00
C LEU A 399 -20.18 -27.95 20.76
N TYR A 400 -20.63 -28.11 19.51
CA TYR A 400 -22.05 -28.24 19.24
C TYR A 400 -22.56 -29.60 19.74
N ALA A 401 -23.77 -29.65 20.30
CA ALA A 401 -24.32 -30.85 20.94
C ALA A 401 -24.29 -32.13 20.07
N ASN A 402 -24.31 -31.98 18.73
CA ASN A 402 -24.33 -33.09 17.78
C ASN A 402 -22.99 -33.34 17.09
N LEU A 403 -21.92 -32.66 17.50
CA LEU A 403 -20.62 -32.71 16.84
C LEU A 403 -19.57 -33.25 17.80
N TYR A 404 -18.91 -34.33 17.40
CA TYR A 404 -17.83 -34.96 18.16
C TYR A 404 -16.53 -34.85 17.36
N PRO A 405 -15.37 -34.65 18.01
CA PRO A 405 -14.10 -34.65 17.32
C PRO A 405 -13.90 -35.98 16.60
N GLY A 406 -13.70 -35.92 15.28
CA GLY A 406 -13.33 -37.10 14.50
C GLY A 406 -11.88 -37.53 14.78
N TYR A 407 -11.40 -38.52 14.03
CA TYR A 407 -9.98 -38.86 14.04
C TYR A 407 -9.13 -37.68 13.56
N ALA A 408 -7.92 -37.56 14.12
CA ALA A 408 -6.91 -36.64 13.62
C ALA A 408 -6.72 -36.85 12.11
N PRO A 409 -6.86 -35.80 11.28
CA PRO A 409 -6.70 -35.96 9.84
C PRO A 409 -5.29 -36.43 9.51
N ARG A 410 -5.19 -37.34 8.54
CA ARG A 410 -3.91 -37.81 8.03
C ARG A 410 -3.23 -36.67 7.28
N HIS A 411 -1.90 -36.64 7.32
CA HIS A 411 -1.11 -35.59 6.67
C HIS A 411 -1.44 -35.40 5.17
N TRP A 412 -1.72 -36.48 4.45
CA TRP A 412 -2.09 -36.40 3.02
C TRP A 412 -3.46 -35.76 2.78
N GLU A 413 -4.42 -35.87 3.71
CA GLU A 413 -5.75 -35.24 3.61
C GLU A 413 -5.61 -33.72 3.72
N LEU A 414 -4.78 -33.24 4.66
CA LEU A 414 -4.44 -31.82 4.80
C LEU A 414 -3.67 -31.29 3.59
N GLN A 415 -2.82 -32.12 2.96
CA GLN A 415 -2.13 -31.72 1.74
C GLN A 415 -3.07 -31.60 0.53
N GLN A 416 -4.18 -32.31 0.49
CA GLN A 416 -5.15 -32.21 -0.61
C GLN A 416 -6.20 -31.13 -0.37
N ALA A 417 -6.46 -30.77 0.90
CA ALA A 417 -7.37 -29.70 1.26
C ALA A 417 -6.94 -28.36 0.64
N THR A 418 -7.91 -27.65 0.07
CA THR A 418 -7.72 -26.27 -0.37
C THR A 418 -8.99 -25.47 -0.14
N PHE A 419 -8.80 -24.23 0.30
CA PHE A 419 -9.88 -23.25 0.48
C PHE A 419 -9.97 -22.31 -0.72
N PHE A 420 -9.13 -22.47 -1.75
CA PHE A 420 -9.22 -21.69 -2.98
C PHE A 420 -10.37 -22.19 -3.88
N PRO A 421 -11.20 -21.29 -4.42
CA PRO A 421 -12.20 -21.67 -5.39
C PRO A 421 -11.55 -22.17 -6.69
N ASN A 422 -12.05 -23.28 -7.24
CA ASN A 422 -11.61 -23.79 -8.54
C ASN A 422 -11.97 -22.81 -9.66
N LYS A 423 -10.97 -22.27 -10.37
CA LYS A 423 -11.11 -21.30 -11.48
C LYS A 423 -12.08 -21.75 -12.60
N LYS A 424 -12.39 -23.04 -12.73
CA LYS A 424 -13.30 -23.59 -13.76
C LYS A 424 -14.80 -23.43 -13.44
N ARG A 425 -15.19 -23.09 -12.20
CA ARG A 425 -16.60 -22.94 -11.81
C ARG A 425 -17.12 -21.49 -11.82
N SER A 426 -16.27 -20.45 -11.72
CA SER A 426 -16.76 -19.06 -11.68
C SER A 426 -17.21 -18.52 -13.04
N GLN A 427 -16.67 -19.01 -14.16
CA GLN A 427 -17.10 -18.58 -15.51
C GLN A 427 -18.51 -19.08 -15.91
N LYS A 428 -19.05 -20.12 -15.25
CA LYS A 428 -20.40 -20.62 -15.55
C LYS A 428 -21.52 -19.86 -14.82
N ARG A 429 -21.20 -19.10 -13.76
CA ARG A 429 -22.19 -18.30 -13.01
C ARG A 429 -22.27 -16.84 -13.46
N SER A 430 -21.28 -16.31 -14.19
CA SER A 430 -21.34 -14.95 -14.77
C SER A 430 -21.98 -14.89 -16.16
N ARG A 431 -22.62 -15.98 -16.61
CA ARG A 431 -23.35 -16.09 -17.88
C ARG A 431 -24.82 -16.50 -17.67
N ARG A 432 -25.37 -16.24 -16.48
CA ARG A 432 -26.81 -16.37 -16.21
C ARG A 432 -27.31 -15.13 -15.51
#